data_AF-A0AAW6D033-F1
#
_entry.id   AF-A0AAW6D033-F1
#
_cell.length_a   1.000
_cell.length_b   1.000
_cell.length_c   1.000
_cell.angle_alpha   90.00
_cell.angle_beta   90.00
_cell.angle_gamma   90.00
#
_symmetry.space_group_name_H-M   'P 1'
#
loop_
_entity.id
_entity.type
_entity.pdbx_description
1 polymer ?
#
loop_
_entity_poly.entity_id
_entity_poly.type
_entity_poly.pdbx_seq_one_letter_code
_entity_poly.pdbx_strand_id
1 'polypeptide(L)'
;MVENYELEHLIQKQKRLYDEQCKKILSFKPILAYLFQCCLEECKDMSLEEIQDLLDEEQPHEKMISRNVEDQSVAGSMVRYDLLYKVRNPLNNQFLWINIEPQGMDPGAYDLFHRAFYYGARMVGRQRNDPEGFREDDFDNIQKIITLWICLQHAKYKNDTINKYVLEEKCILGQLKHSKDFYDLIEIQVMYPRQYQ
;
A
#
# COMPACT_ATOMS: atom_id res chain seq x y z
N MET A 1 11.36 14.38 -35.51
CA MET A 1 12.16 13.81 -34.40
C MET A 1 12.22 14.74 -33.19
N VAL A 2 12.50 16.03 -33.34
CA VAL A 2 12.53 17.01 -32.22
C VAL A 2 11.15 17.22 -31.58
N GLU A 3 10.08 17.37 -32.38
CA GLU A 3 8.70 17.53 -31.88
C GLU A 3 8.22 16.34 -31.04
N ASN A 4 8.65 15.11 -31.37
CA ASN A 4 8.26 13.91 -30.63
C ASN A 4 8.93 13.85 -29.25
N TYR A 5 10.17 14.33 -29.16
CA TYR A 5 10.92 14.42 -27.90
C TYR A 5 10.32 15.48 -26.96
N GLU A 6 9.92 16.64 -27.50
CA GLU A 6 9.25 17.69 -26.72
C GLU A 6 7.88 17.22 -26.19
N LEU A 7 7.12 16.48 -27.01
CA LEU A 7 5.84 15.91 -26.62
C LEU A 7 5.98 14.86 -25.51
N GLU A 8 6.94 13.93 -25.66
CA GLU A 8 7.26 12.93 -24.63
C GLU A 8 7.69 13.57 -23.31
N HIS A 9 8.55 14.59 -23.37
CA HIS A 9 8.99 15.33 -22.20
C HIS A 9 7.82 16.06 -21.51
N LEU A 10 6.89 16.64 -22.28
CA LEU A 10 5.72 17.32 -21.74
C LEU A 10 4.74 16.33 -21.06
N ILE A 11 4.48 15.18 -21.68
CA ILE A 11 3.65 14.11 -21.11
C ILE A 11 4.27 13.60 -19.81
N GLN A 12 5.58 13.35 -19.80
CA GLN A 12 6.29 12.88 -18.61
C GLN A 12 6.26 13.91 -17.47
N LYS A 13 6.35 15.21 -17.80
CA LYS A 13 6.24 16.30 -16.83
C LYS A 13 4.82 16.38 -16.24
N GLN A 14 3.78 16.26 -17.06
CA GLN A 14 2.40 16.23 -16.57
C GLN A 14 2.14 15.02 -15.67
N LYS A 15 2.61 13.83 -16.06
CA LYS A 15 2.51 12.63 -15.24
C LYS A 15 3.15 12.81 -13.87
N ARG A 16 4.38 13.36 -13.83
CA ARG A 16 5.07 13.67 -12.56
C ARG A 16 4.28 14.64 -11.68
N LEU A 17 3.76 15.72 -12.26
CA LEU A 17 2.96 16.69 -11.49
C LEU A 17 1.69 16.06 -10.92
N TYR A 18 1.02 15.22 -11.71
CA TYR A 18 -0.17 14.49 -11.28
C TYR A 18 0.16 13.54 -10.12
N ASP A 19 1.19 12.70 -10.27
CA ASP A 19 1.63 11.77 -9.24
C ASP A 19 1.98 12.50 -7.94
N GLU A 20 2.70 13.63 -8.01
CA GLU A 20 3.03 14.45 -6.83
C GLU A 20 1.80 15.05 -6.12
N GLN A 21 0.81 15.53 -6.88
CA GLN A 21 -0.43 16.04 -6.28
C GLN A 21 -1.25 14.92 -5.64
N CYS A 22 -1.37 13.76 -6.29
CA CYS A 22 -2.07 12.60 -5.74
C CYS A 22 -1.44 12.14 -4.41
N LYS A 23 -0.10 12.02 -4.37
CA LYS A 23 0.62 11.69 -3.12
C LYS A 23 0.36 12.73 -2.03
N LYS A 24 0.39 14.02 -2.37
CA LYS A 24 0.10 15.09 -1.41
C LYS A 24 -1.31 15.00 -0.85
N ILE A 25 -2.31 14.74 -1.69
CA ILE A 25 -3.71 14.57 -1.26
C ILE A 25 -3.83 13.33 -0.35
N LEU A 26 -3.30 12.20 -0.78
CA LEU A 26 -3.33 10.95 -0.01
C LEU A 26 -2.50 10.98 1.28
N SER A 27 -1.68 12.01 1.50
CA SER A 27 -0.94 12.20 2.75
C SER A 27 -1.73 12.88 3.87
N PHE A 28 -2.89 13.49 3.56
CA PHE A 28 -3.71 14.18 4.57
C PHE A 28 -4.46 13.19 5.45
N LYS A 29 -4.45 13.40 6.77
CA LYS A 29 -5.05 12.47 7.74
C LYS A 29 -6.54 12.25 7.58
N PRO A 30 -7.38 13.26 7.31
CA PRO A 30 -8.80 13.01 7.04
C PRO A 30 -9.03 12.08 5.83
N ILE A 31 -8.17 12.18 4.81
CA ILE A 31 -8.25 11.36 3.59
C ILE A 31 -7.76 9.95 3.88
N LEU A 32 -6.66 9.80 4.60
CA LEU A 32 -6.16 8.51 5.07
C LEU A 32 -7.17 7.81 5.98
N ALA A 33 -7.81 8.53 6.89
CA ALA A 33 -8.81 7.97 7.78
C ALA A 33 -10.00 7.39 7.01
N TYR A 34 -10.50 8.13 6.01
CA TYR A 34 -11.56 7.62 5.13
C TYR A 34 -11.10 6.39 4.34
N LEU A 35 -9.90 6.45 3.75
CA LEU A 35 -9.33 5.33 3.01
C LEU A 35 -9.16 4.10 3.91
N PHE A 36 -8.66 4.27 5.13
CA PHE A 36 -8.40 3.20 6.08
C PHE A 36 -9.71 2.60 6.59
N GLN A 37 -10.71 3.41 6.92
CA GLN A 37 -12.03 2.93 7.32
C GLN A 37 -12.69 2.07 6.23
N CYS A 38 -12.56 2.49 4.96
CA CYS A 38 -13.18 1.78 3.85
C CYS A 38 -12.40 0.53 3.40
N CYS A 39 -11.08 0.52 3.56
CA CYS A 39 -10.22 -0.50 2.95
C CYS A 39 -9.61 -1.47 3.95
N LEU A 40 -9.40 -1.08 5.21
CA LEU A 40 -8.74 -1.93 6.20
C LEU A 40 -9.77 -2.56 7.14
N GLU A 41 -9.70 -3.87 7.27
CA GLU A 41 -10.59 -4.62 8.17
C GLU A 41 -10.39 -4.18 9.63
N GLU A 42 -9.15 -3.82 9.97
CA GLU A 42 -8.73 -3.34 11.28
C GLU A 42 -9.40 -2.01 11.67
N CYS A 43 -9.72 -1.16 10.69
CA CYS A 43 -10.27 0.18 10.93
C CYS A 43 -11.76 0.30 10.59
N LYS A 44 -12.41 -0.77 10.12
CA LYS A 44 -13.77 -0.71 9.54
C LYS A 44 -14.85 -0.22 10.50
N ASP A 45 -14.71 -0.55 11.79
CA ASP A 45 -15.68 -0.25 12.84
C ASP A 45 -15.28 0.99 13.66
N MET A 46 -14.11 1.57 13.37
CA MET A 46 -13.64 2.81 14.00
C MET A 46 -14.30 4.01 13.32
N SER A 47 -14.55 5.06 14.10
CA SER A 47 -14.92 6.38 13.59
C SER A 47 -13.73 7.06 12.89
N LEU A 48 -14.02 8.04 12.02
CA LEU A 48 -12.98 8.83 11.36
C LEU A 48 -12.12 9.63 12.36
N GLU A 49 -12.66 9.98 13.53
CA GLU A 49 -11.93 10.66 14.60
C GLU A 49 -10.92 9.70 15.25
N GLU A 50 -11.36 8.49 15.64
CA GLU A 50 -10.47 7.47 16.22
C GLU A 50 -9.33 7.06 15.27
N ILE A 51 -9.60 6.98 13.96
CA ILE A 51 -8.54 6.69 12.97
C ILE A 51 -7.59 7.88 12.81
N GLN A 52 -8.08 9.11 12.90
CA GLN A 52 -7.19 10.29 12.87
C GLN A 52 -6.30 10.34 14.12
N ASP A 53 -6.85 10.04 15.30
CA ASP A 53 -6.09 9.95 16.54
C ASP A 53 -4.98 8.89 16.44
N LEU A 54 -5.29 7.71 15.87
CA LEU A 54 -4.32 6.66 15.56
C LEU A 54 -3.17 7.16 14.67
N LEU A 55 -3.47 8.03 13.70
CA LEU A 55 -2.48 8.66 12.82
C LEU A 55 -1.73 9.81 13.51
N ASP A 56 -2.31 10.45 14.52
CA ASP A 56 -1.73 11.54 15.31
C ASP A 56 -0.72 11.05 16.36
N GLU A 57 -0.88 9.83 16.90
CA GLU A 57 0.10 9.23 17.83
C GLU A 57 1.54 9.28 17.28
N GLU A 58 1.69 9.14 15.97
CA GLU A 58 2.98 9.20 15.29
C GLU A 58 3.51 10.63 15.13
N GLN A 59 2.64 11.62 14.81
CA GLN A 59 2.98 13.03 14.59
C GLN A 59 1.76 13.95 14.69
N PRO A 60 1.79 15.09 15.40
CA PRO A 60 0.63 16.00 15.52
C PRO A 60 0.42 16.93 14.30
N HIS A 61 0.81 16.49 13.10
CA HIS A 61 0.67 17.27 11.86
C HIS A 61 -0.58 16.86 11.08
N GLU A 62 -1.17 17.78 10.32
CA GLU A 62 -2.33 17.50 9.45
C GLU A 62 -2.05 16.41 8.38
N LYS A 63 -0.77 16.17 8.08
CA LYS A 63 -0.31 15.16 7.11
C LYS A 63 0.57 14.11 7.78
N MET A 64 0.45 12.89 7.29
CA MET A 64 1.39 11.82 7.59
C MET A 64 2.65 11.97 6.72
N ILE A 65 3.80 12.09 7.36
CA ILE A 65 5.10 12.06 6.67
C ILE A 65 5.44 10.62 6.32
N SER A 66 5.55 10.34 5.03
CA SER A 66 6.05 9.06 4.50
C SER A 66 7.54 8.89 4.85
N ARG A 67 7.91 7.77 5.46
CA ARG A 67 9.28 7.52 5.96
C ARG A 67 9.89 6.28 5.30
N ASN A 68 11.22 6.28 5.14
CA ASN A 68 11.99 5.12 4.66
C ASN A 68 11.47 4.51 3.33
N VAL A 69 11.10 5.38 2.39
CA VAL A 69 10.49 5.00 1.10
C VAL A 69 11.41 4.27 0.13
N GLU A 70 12.72 4.32 0.33
CA GLU A 70 13.67 3.57 -0.50
C GLU A 70 13.99 2.21 0.14
N ASP A 71 13.85 1.14 -0.64
CA ASP A 71 14.23 -0.20 -0.25
C ASP A 71 15.26 -0.77 -1.24
N GLN A 72 16.47 -0.95 -0.74
CA GLN A 72 17.63 -1.45 -1.45
C GLN A 72 18.07 -2.85 -0.98
N SER A 73 17.20 -3.58 -0.28
CA SER A 73 17.55 -4.91 0.24
C SER A 73 17.81 -5.98 -0.84
N VAL A 74 17.46 -5.71 -2.10
CA VAL A 74 17.94 -6.47 -3.26
C VAL A 74 18.94 -5.62 -4.04
N ALA A 75 20.17 -6.12 -4.15
CA ALA A 75 21.25 -5.44 -4.86
C ALA A 75 20.86 -5.09 -6.31
N GLY A 76 21.05 -3.83 -6.69
CA GLY A 76 20.75 -3.34 -8.04
C GLY A 76 19.26 -3.16 -8.36
N SER A 77 18.35 -3.43 -7.42
CA SER A 77 16.89 -3.38 -7.65
C SER A 77 16.18 -2.55 -6.58
N MET A 78 16.46 -1.26 -6.54
CA MET A 78 15.82 -0.32 -5.61
C MET A 78 14.31 -0.21 -5.90
N VAL A 79 13.51 -0.37 -4.86
CA VAL A 79 12.09 0.01 -4.85
C VAL A 79 11.96 1.36 -4.16
N ARG A 80 11.21 2.29 -4.74
CA ARG A 80 10.81 3.53 -4.08
C ARG A 80 9.30 3.52 -3.92
N TYR A 81 8.83 3.35 -2.69
CA TYR A 81 7.43 3.43 -2.32
C TYR A 81 6.95 4.89 -2.39
N ASP A 82 5.73 5.13 -2.84
CA ASP A 82 5.20 6.49 -2.91
C ASP A 82 4.81 7.01 -1.52
N LEU A 83 3.97 6.27 -0.80
CA LEU A 83 3.57 6.56 0.57
C LEU A 83 3.70 5.30 1.43
N LEU A 84 4.62 5.32 2.39
CA LEU A 84 4.88 4.19 3.29
C LEU A 84 4.69 4.64 4.74
N TYR A 85 3.80 3.94 5.43
CA TYR A 85 3.42 4.22 6.81
C TYR A 85 3.56 2.97 7.67
N LYS A 86 3.86 3.20 8.96
CA LYS A 86 3.70 2.23 10.03
C LYS A 86 2.68 2.84 10.98
N VAL A 87 1.63 2.11 11.31
CA VAL A 87 0.58 2.55 12.23
C VAL A 87 0.30 1.45 13.23
N ARG A 88 -0.11 1.80 14.45
CA ARG A 88 -0.52 0.79 15.43
C ARG A 88 -1.73 0.02 14.90
N ASN A 89 -1.73 -1.29 15.04
CA ASN A 89 -2.91 -2.08 14.72
C ASN A 89 -3.95 -1.88 15.83
N PRO A 90 -5.19 -1.45 15.52
CA PRO A 90 -6.23 -1.26 16.54
C PRO A 90 -6.76 -2.59 17.11
N LEU A 91 -6.59 -3.71 16.40
CA LEU A 91 -7.08 -5.02 16.82
C LEU A 91 -6.06 -5.81 17.66
N ASN A 92 -4.78 -5.49 17.53
CA ASN A 92 -3.71 -6.17 18.26
C ASN A 92 -2.52 -5.24 18.52
N ASN A 93 -1.67 -5.53 19.50
CA ASN A 93 -0.56 -4.66 19.88
C ASN A 93 0.64 -4.66 18.90
N GLN A 94 0.42 -5.03 17.63
CA GLN A 94 1.41 -5.04 16.56
C GLN A 94 1.30 -3.77 15.69
N PHE A 95 2.18 -3.63 14.71
CA PHE A 95 2.13 -2.56 13.71
C PHE A 95 1.56 -3.08 12.38
N LEU A 96 0.82 -2.23 11.69
CA LEU A 96 0.47 -2.40 10.27
C LEU A 96 1.46 -1.62 9.41
N TRP A 97 2.07 -2.30 8.44
CA TRP A 97 2.94 -1.68 7.45
C TRP A 97 2.15 -1.41 6.18
N ILE A 98 1.85 -0.14 5.91
CA ILE A 98 0.89 0.25 4.86
C ILE A 98 1.64 1.00 3.75
N ASN A 99 1.52 0.48 2.53
CA ASN A 99 1.98 1.14 1.31
C ASN A 99 0.80 1.63 0.47
N ILE A 100 0.84 2.88 0.02
CA ILE A 100 -0.17 3.46 -0.86
C ILE A 100 0.51 3.96 -2.13
N GLU A 101 0.06 3.45 -3.28
CA GLU A 101 0.66 3.65 -4.60
C GLU A 101 -0.38 4.25 -5.54
N PRO A 102 -0.50 5.60 -5.59
CA PRO A 102 -1.29 6.25 -6.62
C PRO A 102 -0.61 6.07 -7.99
N GLN A 103 -1.28 5.37 -8.90
CA GLN A 103 -0.81 5.16 -10.25
C GLN A 103 -1.62 6.02 -11.22
N GLY A 104 -1.01 7.10 -11.74
CA GLY A 104 -1.68 8.01 -12.66
C GLY A 104 -2.22 7.34 -13.93
N MET A 105 -1.55 6.29 -14.42
CA MET A 105 -1.95 5.56 -15.62
C MET A 105 -1.58 4.08 -15.53
N ASP A 106 -2.51 3.21 -15.92
CA ASP A 106 -2.30 1.77 -16.06
C ASP A 106 -1.09 1.52 -16.98
N PRO A 107 -0.08 0.77 -16.52
CA PRO A 107 1.13 0.52 -17.31
C PRO A 107 0.88 -0.17 -18.65
N GLY A 108 -0.18 -0.99 -18.77
CA GLY A 108 -0.51 -1.78 -19.97
C GLY A 108 0.48 -2.92 -20.31
N ALA A 109 1.76 -2.79 -19.96
CA ALA A 109 2.80 -3.80 -20.17
C ALA A 109 2.73 -4.98 -19.19
N TYR A 110 2.03 -4.80 -18.07
CA TYR A 110 1.82 -5.83 -17.04
C TYR A 110 0.57 -5.49 -16.23
N ASP A 111 -0.02 -6.50 -15.58
CA ASP A 111 -1.08 -6.26 -14.61
C ASP A 111 -0.52 -5.67 -13.32
N LEU A 112 -1.17 -4.61 -12.81
CA LEU A 112 -0.73 -3.85 -11.64
C LEU A 112 -0.62 -4.74 -10.39
N PHE A 113 -1.40 -5.82 -10.30
CA PHE A 113 -1.30 -6.81 -9.24
C PHE A 113 0.11 -7.39 -9.11
N HIS A 114 0.81 -7.71 -10.21
CA HIS A 114 2.14 -8.32 -10.13
C HIS A 114 3.17 -7.37 -9.52
N ARG A 115 3.06 -6.07 -9.81
CA ARG A 115 3.91 -5.06 -9.19
C ARG A 115 3.54 -4.86 -7.72
N ALA A 116 2.25 -4.84 -7.41
CA ALA A 116 1.75 -4.76 -6.04
C ALA A 116 2.23 -5.94 -5.19
N PHE A 117 2.15 -7.16 -5.72
CA PHE A 117 2.67 -8.37 -5.10
C PHE A 117 4.18 -8.30 -4.89
N TYR A 118 4.94 -7.88 -5.90
CA TYR A 118 6.39 -7.68 -5.75
C TYR A 118 6.68 -6.69 -4.62
N TYR A 119 5.99 -5.54 -4.57
CA TYR A 119 6.21 -4.52 -3.54
C TYR A 119 5.83 -5.05 -2.15
N GLY A 120 4.70 -5.76 -2.02
CA GLY A 120 4.30 -6.40 -0.77
C GLY A 120 5.32 -7.44 -0.28
N ALA A 121 5.86 -8.27 -1.18
CA ALA A 121 6.92 -9.23 -0.83
C ALA A 121 8.22 -8.53 -0.38
N ARG A 122 8.58 -7.41 -1.04
CA ARG A 122 9.72 -6.57 -0.63
C ARG A 122 9.47 -5.93 0.75
N MET A 123 8.23 -5.53 1.04
CA MET A 123 7.82 -5.03 2.36
C MET A 123 7.95 -6.08 3.46
N VAL A 124 7.57 -7.34 3.22
CA VAL A 124 7.83 -8.42 4.18
C VAL A 124 9.33 -8.58 4.42
N GLY A 125 10.11 -8.63 3.33
CA GLY A 125 11.57 -8.83 3.42
C GLY A 125 12.30 -7.70 4.17
N ARG A 126 11.91 -6.44 3.98
CA ARG A 126 12.57 -5.29 4.63
C ARG A 126 12.29 -5.17 6.13
N GLN A 127 11.32 -5.91 6.67
CA GLN A 127 11.11 -5.95 8.13
C GLN A 127 12.29 -6.62 8.85
N ARG A 128 13.10 -7.42 8.13
CA ARG A 128 14.27 -8.06 8.72
C ARG A 128 15.27 -7.00 9.19
N ASN A 129 15.60 -7.04 10.48
CA ASN A 129 16.47 -6.10 11.19
C ASN A 129 15.93 -4.66 11.27
N ASP A 130 14.67 -4.43 10.91
CA ASP A 130 14.00 -3.17 11.20
C ASP A 130 13.67 -3.08 12.71
N PRO A 131 13.76 -1.90 13.36
CA PRO A 131 13.44 -1.75 14.78
C PRO A 131 12.01 -2.17 15.16
N GLU A 132 11.06 -2.03 14.24
CA GLU A 132 9.65 -2.43 14.42
C GLU A 132 9.32 -3.72 13.64
N GLY A 133 10.34 -4.46 13.17
CA GLY A 133 10.20 -5.73 12.47
C GLY A 133 10.73 -6.91 13.30
N PHE A 134 11.39 -7.86 12.65
CA PHE A 134 11.90 -9.08 13.27
C PHE A 134 13.41 -9.26 13.04
N ARG A 135 14.06 -10.12 13.83
CA ARG A 135 15.51 -10.39 13.75
C ARG A 135 15.79 -11.88 13.63
N GLU A 136 16.96 -12.19 13.08
CA GLU A 136 17.47 -13.57 12.98
C GLU A 136 16.45 -14.53 12.36
N ASP A 137 15.89 -15.45 13.16
CA ASP A 137 14.91 -16.49 12.80
C ASP A 137 13.54 -16.30 13.48
N ASP A 138 13.28 -15.12 14.05
CA ASP A 138 12.03 -14.76 14.74
C ASP A 138 10.89 -14.44 13.75
N PHE A 139 10.59 -15.38 12.86
CA PHE A 139 9.61 -15.21 11.79
C PHE A 139 8.17 -15.09 12.30
N ASP A 140 7.90 -15.54 13.52
CA ASP A 140 6.60 -15.38 14.18
C ASP A 140 6.27 -13.90 14.46
N ASN A 141 7.27 -13.02 14.44
CA ASN A 141 7.12 -11.57 14.63
C ASN A 141 7.01 -10.77 13.32
N ILE A 142 6.85 -11.44 12.17
CA ILE A 142 6.49 -10.75 10.91
C ILE A 142 5.19 -9.97 11.12
N GLN A 143 5.24 -8.67 10.87
CA GLN A 143 4.11 -7.77 10.98
C GLN A 143 3.29 -7.78 9.68
N LYS A 144 1.97 -7.63 9.79
CA LYS A 144 1.08 -7.58 8.62
C LYS A 144 1.44 -6.40 7.73
N ILE A 145 1.52 -6.66 6.43
CA ILE A 145 1.67 -5.62 5.41
C ILE A 145 0.37 -5.46 4.62
N ILE A 146 0.04 -4.22 4.26
CA ILE A 146 -1.09 -3.89 3.40
C ILE A 146 -0.60 -2.97 2.29
N THR A 147 -0.95 -3.27 1.04
CA THR A 147 -0.62 -2.39 -0.09
C THR A 147 -1.88 -2.00 -0.87
N LEU A 148 -2.10 -0.70 -1.00
CA LEU A 148 -3.23 -0.09 -1.67
C LEU A 148 -2.76 0.58 -2.97
N TRP A 149 -3.13 0.03 -4.13
CA TRP A 149 -2.78 0.56 -5.44
C TRP A 149 -4.00 1.23 -6.05
N ILE A 150 -3.90 2.52 -6.35
CA ILE A 150 -5.03 3.32 -6.84
C ILE A 150 -4.71 3.78 -8.27
N CYS A 151 -5.31 3.12 -9.26
CA CYS A 151 -5.06 3.41 -10.67
C CYS A 151 -6.12 4.34 -11.25
N LEU A 152 -5.76 5.59 -11.54
CA LEU A 152 -6.72 6.65 -11.88
C LEU A 152 -7.09 6.70 -13.37
N GLN A 153 -6.18 6.30 -14.26
CA GLN A 153 -6.45 6.14 -15.70
C GLN A 153 -6.22 4.68 -16.12
N HIS A 154 -7.25 4.04 -16.62
CA HIS A 154 -7.31 2.62 -16.96
C HIS A 154 -8.38 2.37 -18.02
N ALA A 155 -8.42 1.16 -18.59
CA ALA A 155 -9.46 0.80 -19.56
C ALA A 155 -10.85 0.77 -18.89
N LYS A 156 -11.89 1.25 -19.59
CA LYS A 156 -13.27 1.39 -19.06
C LYS A 156 -13.85 0.12 -18.42
N TYR A 157 -13.44 -1.07 -18.88
CA TYR A 157 -13.91 -2.34 -18.32
C TYR A 157 -13.46 -2.57 -16.87
N LYS A 158 -12.42 -1.86 -16.41
CA LYS A 158 -11.94 -1.91 -15.02
C LYS A 158 -12.65 -0.91 -14.09
N ASN A 159 -13.53 -0.04 -14.59
CA ASN A 159 -14.23 0.94 -13.76
C ASN A 159 -14.93 0.27 -12.56
N ASP A 160 -15.01 1.00 -11.44
CA ASP A 160 -15.71 0.59 -10.22
C ASP A 160 -15.22 -0.74 -9.64
N THR A 161 -13.93 -1.05 -9.82
CA THR A 161 -13.34 -2.33 -9.40
C THR A 161 -12.36 -2.14 -8.26
N ILE A 162 -12.51 -2.95 -7.21
CA ILE A 162 -11.49 -3.17 -6.18
C ILE A 162 -11.21 -4.68 -6.15
N ASN A 163 -9.98 -5.07 -6.50
CA ASN A 163 -9.53 -6.45 -6.36
C ASN A 163 -8.72 -6.57 -5.06
N LYS A 164 -9.16 -7.43 -4.15
CA LYS A 164 -8.48 -7.72 -2.88
C LYS A 164 -7.88 -9.14 -2.93
N TYR A 165 -6.60 -9.24 -2.62
CA TYR A 165 -5.85 -10.49 -2.57
C TYR A 165 -5.30 -10.67 -1.15
N VAL A 166 -5.61 -11.81 -0.55
CA VAL A 166 -5.29 -12.16 0.84
C VAL A 166 -4.74 -13.58 0.91
N LEU A 167 -4.06 -13.91 2.00
CA LEU A 167 -3.70 -15.30 2.30
C LEU A 167 -4.92 -16.09 2.77
N GLU A 168 -5.00 -17.35 2.33
CA GLU A 168 -6.04 -18.30 2.70
C GLU A 168 -5.40 -19.66 3.03
N GLU A 169 -5.59 -20.15 4.25
CA GLU A 169 -5.18 -21.50 4.62
C GLU A 169 -6.15 -22.53 4.02
N LYS A 170 -5.62 -23.51 3.28
CA LYS A 170 -6.36 -24.70 2.82
C LYS A 170 -5.70 -25.97 3.34
N CYS A 171 -6.30 -26.57 4.38
CA CYS A 171 -5.85 -27.85 4.92
C CYS A 171 -6.23 -28.99 3.97
N ILE A 172 -5.25 -29.53 3.23
CA ILE A 172 -5.45 -30.57 2.21
C ILE A 172 -5.61 -31.97 2.83
N LEU A 173 -4.93 -32.23 3.94
CA LEU A 173 -4.97 -33.51 4.67
C LEU A 173 -4.73 -33.28 6.16
N GLY A 174 -5.47 -33.99 7.01
CA GLY A 174 -5.39 -33.89 8.46
C GLY A 174 -6.41 -32.90 9.05
N GLN A 175 -6.11 -32.36 10.23
CA GLN A 175 -7.03 -31.52 11.00
C GLN A 175 -6.38 -30.26 11.60
N LEU A 176 -5.08 -30.05 11.35
CA LEU A 176 -4.41 -28.82 11.80
C LEU A 176 -5.02 -27.63 11.06
N LYS A 177 -5.46 -26.63 11.83
CA LYS A 177 -5.97 -25.35 11.34
C LYS A 177 -5.44 -24.24 12.24
N HIS A 178 -5.02 -23.15 11.64
CA HIS A 178 -4.62 -21.96 12.36
C HIS A 178 -5.76 -20.93 12.36
N SER A 179 -5.79 -20.05 13.38
CA SER A 179 -6.66 -18.87 13.33
C SER A 179 -6.19 -17.94 12.20
N LYS A 180 -7.09 -17.10 11.68
CA LYS A 180 -6.74 -16.18 10.58
C LYS A 180 -5.52 -15.31 10.92
N ASP A 181 -5.45 -14.81 12.15
CA ASP A 181 -4.38 -13.94 12.63
C ASP A 181 -2.97 -14.57 12.51
N PHE A 182 -2.88 -15.91 12.45
CA PHE A 182 -1.61 -16.61 12.27
C PHE A 182 -1.02 -16.42 10.86
N TYR A 183 -1.87 -16.34 9.83
CA TYR A 183 -1.45 -16.28 8.43
C TYR A 183 -1.83 -14.98 7.73
N ASP A 184 -2.54 -14.05 8.39
CA ASP A 184 -2.96 -12.77 7.83
C ASP A 184 -1.80 -11.76 7.78
N LEU A 185 -0.76 -12.09 7.00
CA LEU A 185 0.51 -11.35 6.95
C LEU A 185 0.61 -10.41 5.75
N ILE A 186 -0.20 -10.61 4.70
CA ILE A 186 -0.17 -9.80 3.48
C ILE A 186 -1.57 -9.60 2.91
N GLU A 187 -1.89 -8.33 2.65
CA GLU A 187 -3.08 -7.91 1.94
C GLU A 187 -2.73 -6.95 0.81
N ILE A 188 -3.23 -7.23 -0.40
CA ILE A 188 -3.03 -6.40 -1.59
C ILE A 188 -4.39 -5.96 -2.10
N GLN A 189 -4.57 -4.66 -2.29
CA GLN A 189 -5.77 -4.11 -2.94
C GLN A 189 -5.38 -3.30 -4.16
N VAL A 190 -6.03 -3.59 -5.29
CA VAL A 190 -5.87 -2.83 -6.54
C VAL A 190 -7.21 -2.22 -6.91
N MET A 191 -7.25 -0.89 -6.98
CA MET A 191 -8.45 -0.07 -7.11
C MET A 191 -8.45 0.67 -8.44
N TYR A 192 -9.60 0.68 -9.09
CA TYR A 192 -9.86 1.31 -10.38
C TYR A 192 -11.12 2.20 -10.26
N PRO A 193 -10.98 3.44 -9.75
CA PRO A 193 -12.11 4.35 -9.58
C PRO A 193 -12.73 4.73 -10.93
N ARG A 194 -14.06 4.84 -11.00
CA ARG A 194 -14.74 5.24 -12.24
C ARG A 194 -14.18 6.54 -12.79
N GLN A 195 -13.81 6.50 -14.06
CA GLN A 195 -13.47 7.72 -14.82
C GLN A 195 -14.74 8.43 -15.27
N TYR A 196 -14.87 9.70 -14.90
CA TYR A 196 -15.89 10.59 -15.44
C TYR A 196 -15.32 11.25 -16.70
N GLN A 197 -15.89 10.91 -17.86
CA GLN A 197 -15.66 11.60 -19.12
C GLN A 197 -16.69 12.70 -19.30
#